data_AF-A0A0U3AD41-F1
#
_entry.id   AF-A0A0U3AD41-F1
#
_cell.length_a   1.000
_cell.length_b   1.000
_cell.length_c   1.000
_cell.angle_alpha   90.00
_cell.angle_beta   90.00
_cell.angle_gamma   90.00
#
_symmetry.space_group_name_H-M   'P 1'
#
loop_
_entity.id
_entity.type
_entity.pdbx_description
1 polymer ?
#
loop_
_entity_poly.entity_id
_entity_poly.type
_entity_poly.pdbx_seq_one_letter_code
_entity_poly.pdbx_strand_id
1 'polypeptide(L)'
;MPPLAGQPGHGPTAVLRNQPARIVHGCIQGGYNDVYELICPSCGDRPDLDYFEVPPRLRWLRGPHTLEEGLAAYHGHLGLAWSTRIAPEASGPD
;
A
#
# COMPACT_ATOMS: atom_id res chain seq x y z
N MET A 1 -1.33 25.01 -1.57
CA MET A 1 -2.45 24.11 -1.92
C MET A 1 -2.11 22.72 -1.41
N PRO A 2 -3.07 21.94 -0.88
CA PRO A 2 -2.80 20.56 -0.50
C PRO A 2 -2.43 19.72 -1.75
N PRO A 3 -1.63 18.65 -1.61
CA PRO A 3 -1.35 17.72 -2.70
C PRO A 3 -2.65 17.13 -3.30
N LEU A 4 -2.62 16.76 -4.57
CA LEU A 4 -3.76 16.11 -5.22
C LEU A 4 -3.94 14.67 -4.74
N ALA A 5 -5.15 14.13 -4.85
CA ALA A 5 -5.44 12.73 -4.57
C ALA A 5 -4.50 11.79 -5.35
N GLY A 6 -3.85 10.88 -4.63
CA GLY A 6 -2.85 9.96 -5.16
C GLY A 6 -1.44 10.53 -5.25
N GLN A 7 -1.20 11.80 -4.91
CA GLN A 7 0.16 12.36 -4.84
C GLN A 7 0.80 12.11 -3.46
N PRO A 8 2.14 12.09 -3.38
CA PRO A 8 2.85 12.16 -2.10
C PRO A 8 2.33 13.28 -1.20
N GLY A 9 2.09 12.99 0.08
CA GLY A 9 1.58 13.91 1.08
C GLY A 9 0.05 13.99 1.19
N HIS A 10 -0.71 13.28 0.35
CA HIS A 10 -2.18 13.21 0.44
C HIS A 10 -2.70 12.01 1.26
N GLY A 11 -1.81 11.13 1.75
CA GLY A 11 -2.19 9.78 2.19
C GLY A 11 -2.46 9.51 3.67
N PRO A 12 -2.97 10.41 4.54
CA PRO A 12 -3.00 10.16 5.99
C PRO A 12 -3.93 9.01 6.41
N THR A 13 -4.80 8.54 5.52
CA THR A 13 -5.68 7.38 5.76
C THR A 13 -5.20 6.14 5.00
N ALA A 14 -3.99 6.16 4.43
CA ALA A 14 -3.49 5.04 3.67
C ALA A 14 -3.26 3.83 4.59
N VAL A 15 -3.55 2.65 4.08
CA VAL A 15 -3.35 1.38 4.76
C VAL A 15 -2.63 0.42 3.82
N LEU A 16 -1.63 -0.29 4.35
CA LEU A 16 -1.00 -1.40 3.66
C LEU A 16 -1.69 -2.70 4.12
N ARG A 17 -2.18 -3.50 3.18
CA ARG A 17 -2.79 -4.81 3.49
C ARG A 17 -2.20 -5.92 2.64
N ASN A 18 -2.26 -7.16 3.14
CA ASN A 18 -2.03 -8.34 2.32
C ASN A 18 -3.18 -8.44 1.30
N GLN A 19 -2.83 -8.58 0.02
CA GLN A 19 -3.74 -8.55 -1.11
C GLN A 19 -4.61 -9.81 -1.10
N PRO A 20 -5.95 -9.65 -1.10
CA PRO A 20 -6.87 -10.77 -1.28
C PRO A 20 -6.61 -11.49 -2.61
N ALA A 21 -6.75 -12.82 -2.62
CA ALA A 21 -6.60 -13.61 -3.83
C ALA A 21 -7.60 -13.19 -4.92
N ARG A 22 -8.85 -12.90 -4.52
CA ARG A 22 -9.87 -12.23 -5.33
C ARG A 22 -10.91 -11.58 -4.44
N ILE A 23 -11.55 -10.54 -4.95
CA ILE A 23 -12.73 -9.92 -4.36
C ILE A 23 -13.90 -10.11 -5.33
N VAL A 24 -14.98 -10.73 -4.86
CA VAL A 24 -16.19 -10.95 -5.65
C VAL A 24 -17.36 -10.40 -4.88
N HIS A 25 -18.04 -9.40 -5.44
CA HIS A 25 -19.14 -8.67 -4.78
C HIS A 25 -18.77 -8.17 -3.36
N GLY A 26 -17.54 -7.64 -3.20
CA GLY A 26 -17.03 -7.14 -1.92
C GLY A 26 -16.56 -8.22 -0.94
N CYS A 27 -16.69 -9.51 -1.28
CA CYS A 27 -16.26 -10.62 -0.42
C CYS A 27 -14.89 -11.15 -0.86
N ILE A 28 -13.98 -11.31 0.10
CA ILE A 28 -12.70 -12.00 -0.11
C ILE A 28 -12.96 -13.49 -0.36
N GLN A 29 -12.37 -14.04 -1.42
CA GLN A 29 -12.35 -15.47 -1.67
C GLN A 29 -10.93 -15.95 -1.95
N GLY A 30 -10.62 -17.19 -1.58
CA GLY A 30 -9.31 -17.79 -1.85
C GLY A 30 -8.17 -17.35 -0.91
N GLY A 31 -8.47 -16.55 0.12
CA GLY A 31 -7.48 -16.11 1.11
C GLY A 31 -6.63 -14.94 0.62
N TYR A 32 -5.34 -14.98 0.94
CA TYR A 32 -4.37 -13.92 0.69
C TYR A 32 -3.17 -14.45 -0.11
N ASN A 33 -2.57 -13.58 -0.92
CA ASN A 33 -1.51 -13.96 -1.88
C ASN A 33 -0.08 -13.68 -1.36
N ASP A 34 0.09 -13.20 -0.13
CA ASP A 34 1.36 -12.76 0.46
C ASP A 34 2.09 -11.66 -0.34
N VAL A 35 1.35 -10.98 -1.22
CA VAL A 35 1.72 -9.71 -1.84
C VAL A 35 0.89 -8.62 -1.18
N TYR A 36 1.41 -7.41 -1.14
CA TYR A 36 0.81 -6.29 -0.43
C TYR A 36 0.29 -5.24 -1.41
N GLU A 37 -0.76 -4.55 -1.00
CA GLU A 37 -1.33 -3.43 -1.73
C GLU A 37 -1.58 -2.25 -0.80
N LEU A 38 -1.34 -1.04 -1.29
CA LEU A 38 -1.66 0.19 -0.57
C LEU A 38 -3.04 0.69 -1.00
N ILE A 39 -3.89 0.96 -0.02
CA ILE A 39 -5.23 1.50 -0.22
C ILE A 39 -5.33 2.82 0.50
N CYS A 40 -5.87 3.84 -0.17
CA CYS A 40 -6.03 5.16 0.42
C CYS A 40 -7.45 5.72 0.24
N PRO A 41 -8.32 5.56 1.26
CA PRO A 41 -9.69 6.08 1.23
C PRO A 41 -9.78 7.59 1.02
N SER A 42 -8.84 8.39 1.59
CA SER A 42 -8.80 9.84 1.35
C SER A 42 -8.59 10.17 -0.13
N CYS A 43 -7.83 9.35 -0.86
CA CYS A 43 -7.61 9.50 -2.30
C CYS A 43 -8.82 9.07 -3.17
N GLY A 44 -9.83 8.46 -2.55
CA GLY A 44 -10.99 7.87 -3.22
C GLY A 44 -10.80 6.40 -3.62
N ASP A 45 -9.77 5.73 -3.12
CA ASP A 45 -9.66 4.27 -3.25
C ASP A 45 -10.56 3.57 -2.23
N ARG A 46 -10.93 2.31 -2.47
CA ARG A 46 -11.72 1.52 -1.53
C ARG A 46 -11.22 0.07 -1.48
N PRO A 47 -11.30 -0.57 -0.30
CA PRO A 47 -10.78 -1.92 -0.11
C PRO A 47 -11.58 -3.02 -0.82
N ASP A 48 -12.82 -2.74 -1.23
CA ASP A 48 -13.74 -3.67 -1.88
C ASP A 48 -13.67 -3.65 -3.41
N LEU A 49 -12.88 -2.74 -3.98
CA LEU A 49 -12.68 -2.65 -5.43
C LEU A 49 -11.68 -3.70 -5.92
N ASP A 50 -11.99 -4.29 -7.07
CA ASP A 50 -11.00 -5.01 -7.87
C ASP A 50 -10.04 -4.00 -8.54
N TYR A 51 -8.84 -4.45 -8.92
CA TYR A 51 -7.77 -3.62 -9.48
C TYR A 51 -8.21 -2.80 -10.69
N PHE A 52 -9.09 -3.35 -11.53
CA PHE A 52 -9.62 -2.63 -12.70
C PHE A 52 -10.62 -1.53 -12.34
N GLU A 53 -11.32 -1.66 -11.21
CA GLU A 53 -12.27 -0.66 -10.71
C GLU A 53 -11.57 0.48 -9.98
N VAL A 54 -10.32 0.29 -9.56
CA VAL A 54 -9.48 1.33 -8.97
C VAL A 54 -9.20 2.43 -10.02
N PRO A 55 -9.39 3.72 -9.68
CA PRO A 55 -9.06 4.83 -10.56
C PRO A 55 -7.62 4.75 -11.08
N PRO A 56 -7.34 4.96 -12.38
CA PRO A 56 -6.00 4.77 -12.97
C PRO A 56 -4.88 5.52 -12.23
N ARG A 57 -5.16 6.71 -11.69
CA ARG A 57 -4.21 7.51 -10.91
C ARG A 57 -3.79 6.89 -9.57
N LEU A 58 -4.53 5.91 -9.06
CA LEU A 58 -4.29 5.22 -7.79
C LEU A 58 -3.77 3.80 -7.99
N ARG A 59 -3.82 3.25 -9.21
CA ARG A 59 -3.39 1.88 -9.49
C ARG A 59 -1.92 1.62 -9.16
N TRP A 60 -1.07 2.64 -9.29
CA TRP A 60 0.35 2.53 -8.91
C TRP A 60 0.57 2.39 -7.40
N LEU A 61 -0.38 2.82 -6.56
CA LEU A 61 -0.36 2.59 -5.11
C LEU A 61 -0.84 1.16 -4.77
N ARG A 62 -1.75 0.63 -5.57
CA ARG A 62 -2.43 -0.66 -5.33
C ARG A 62 -1.56 -1.90 -5.56
N GLY A 63 -0.30 -1.76 -5.98
CA GLY A 63 0.58 -2.91 -6.17
C GLY A 63 0.10 -3.88 -7.27
N PRO A 64 0.64 -5.10 -7.32
CA PRO A 64 1.21 -5.85 -6.20
C PRO A 64 2.61 -5.37 -5.77
N HIS A 65 2.87 -5.42 -4.46
CA HIS A 65 4.16 -5.11 -3.84
C HIS A 65 4.65 -6.24 -2.95
N THR A 66 5.96 -6.38 -2.79
CA THR A 66 6.51 -7.02 -1.59
C THR A 66 6.20 -6.19 -0.34
N LEU A 67 6.38 -6.75 0.86
CA LEU A 67 6.17 -5.99 2.11
C LEU A 67 7.07 -4.73 2.15
N GLU A 68 8.33 -4.85 1.75
CA GLU A 68 9.28 -3.73 1.74
C GLU A 68 8.88 -2.64 0.74
N GLU A 69 8.54 -3.01 -0.50
CA GLU A 69 8.04 -2.07 -1.50
C GLU A 69 6.74 -1.39 -1.06
N GLY A 70 5.85 -2.15 -0.41
CA GLY A 70 4.59 -1.63 0.12
C GLY A 70 4.82 -0.60 1.24
N LEU A 71 5.77 -0.85 2.14
CA LEU A 71 6.16 0.11 3.18
C LEU A 71 6.84 1.35 2.58
N ALA A 72 7.69 1.19 1.58
CA ALA A 72 8.29 2.31 0.87
C ALA A 72 7.22 3.17 0.15
N ALA A 73 6.26 2.52 -0.52
CA ALA A 73 5.13 3.20 -1.16
C ALA A 73 4.24 3.91 -0.15
N TYR A 74 3.97 3.30 1.01
CA TYR A 74 3.22 3.91 2.11
C TYR A 74 3.88 5.21 2.59
N HIS A 75 5.17 5.17 2.91
CA HIS A 75 5.90 6.35 3.40
C HIS A 75 6.02 7.42 2.32
N GLY A 76 6.31 7.02 1.08
CA GLY A 76 6.30 7.94 -0.06
C GLY A 76 4.95 8.61 -0.25
N HIS A 77 3.85 7.87 -0.09
CA HIS A 77 2.50 8.42 -0.19
C HIS A 77 2.14 9.35 0.98
N LEU A 78 2.69 9.12 2.18
CA LEU A 78 2.63 10.08 3.29
C LEU A 78 3.51 11.32 3.07
N GLY A 79 4.39 11.31 2.07
CA GLY A 79 5.38 12.37 1.87
C GLY A 79 6.55 12.29 2.86
N LEU A 80 6.78 11.11 3.44
CA LEU A 80 7.86 10.83 4.37
C LEU A 80 9.03 10.14 3.66
N ALA A 81 10.25 10.43 4.11
CA ALA A 81 11.42 9.67 3.67
C ALA A 81 11.41 8.27 4.30
N TRP A 82 11.32 7.23 3.48
CA TRP A 82 11.52 5.85 3.92
C TRP A 82 13.01 5.57 4.06
N SER A 83 13.44 5.17 5.25
CA SER A 83 14.80 4.71 5.49
C SER A 83 14.82 3.19 5.37
N THR A 84 15.41 2.63 4.31
CA THR A 84 15.63 1.17 4.13
C THR A 84 16.72 0.66 5.09
N ARG A 85 16.54 0.83 6.41
CA ARG A 85 17.40 0.16 7.41
C ARG A 85 16.61 -0.15 8.68
N ILE A 86 16.02 -1.33 8.70
CA ILE A 86 16.26 -2.20 9.85
C ILE A 86 17.28 -3.20 9.35
N ALA A 87 18.56 -2.86 9.44
CA ALA A 87 19.58 -3.88 9.38
C ALA A 87 19.31 -4.82 10.57
N PRO A 88 19.34 -6.16 10.41
CA PRO A 88 19.34 -7.02 11.57
C PRO A 88 20.50 -6.57 12.45
N GLU A 89 20.18 -6.27 13.71
CA GLU A 89 21.17 -5.93 14.74
C GLU A 89 22.31 -6.93 14.61
N ALA A 90 23.48 -6.46 14.17
CA ALA A 90 24.66 -7.28 14.14
C ALA A 90 24.96 -7.61 15.61
N SER A 91 24.63 -8.83 16.03
CA SER A 91 25.13 -9.40 17.28
C SER A 91 26.65 -9.30 17.27
N GLY A 92 27.17 -8.28 17.96
CA GLY A 92 28.59 -8.12 18.28
C GLY A 92 28.99 -9.00 19.47
N PRO A 93 30.30 -9.27 19.62
CA PRO A 93 30.82 -10.54 20.14
C PRO A 93 30.86 -10.64 21.67
N ASP A 94 30.86 -11.88 22.17
CA ASP A 94 31.26 -12.30 23.53
C ASP A 94 32.77 -12.09 23.76
#